data_AF-A0A1I0XPT7-F1
#
_entry.id   AF-A0A1I0XPT7-F1
#
_cell.length_a   1.000
_cell.length_b   1.000
_cell.length_c   1.000
_cell.angle_alpha   90.00
_cell.angle_beta   90.00
_cell.angle_gamma   90.00
#
_symmetry.space_group_name_H-M   'P 1'
#
loop_
_entity.id
_entity.type
_entity.pdbx_description
1 polymer ?
#
loop_
_entity_poly.entity_id
_entity_poly.type
_entity_poly.pdbx_seq_one_letter_code
_entity_poly.pdbx_strand_id
1 'polypeptide(L)'
;MRDRTVSPRAATPTALAGVLVAVLAGCGPTAAAGPVAAVQPAADCRAPAVLAALGLEPGTDASAAPATSGGARSAVAAPGAVPDDFRATGVVVCTRGGTARDVEGLWTTVSEQVLEGDLAGLVDALARTSGPSSPAGRTAVVAGGPEEGCAAAVLADGGPALWLVDALGRAVWVQVPGAACAAASAAVADELAGLDETDATDWSVALAVPRATVTPAAPSSS
;
A
#
# COMPACT_ATOMS: atom_id res chain seq x y z
N MET A 1 -5.65 49.76 31.59
CA MET A 1 -6.61 50.53 32.42
C MET A 1 -7.64 51.18 31.53
N ARG A 2 -8.82 50.55 31.39
CA ARG A 2 -10.09 51.20 31.04
C ARG A 2 -11.18 50.26 31.55
N ASP A 3 -11.57 50.56 32.77
CA ASP A 3 -12.64 49.97 33.56
C ASP A 3 -13.98 50.43 32.98
N ARG A 4 -14.88 49.49 32.63
CA ARG A 4 -16.29 49.80 32.37
C ARG A 4 -17.20 48.67 32.84
N THR A 5 -17.67 48.86 34.07
CA THR A 5 -19.10 48.81 34.48
C THR A 5 -19.92 47.59 34.12
N VAL A 6 -20.10 46.74 35.13
CA VAL A 6 -21.22 45.83 35.34
C VAL A 6 -22.53 46.62 35.50
N SER A 7 -23.63 46.13 34.91
CA SER A 7 -24.99 46.45 35.40
C SER A 7 -25.94 45.25 35.23
N PRO A 8 -26.82 44.96 36.20
CA PRO A 8 -27.59 43.71 36.28
C PRO A 8 -29.10 43.84 35.94
N ARG A 9 -29.74 42.67 35.87
CA ARG A 9 -31.18 42.34 35.96
C ARG A 9 -32.09 42.71 34.79
N ALA A 10 -32.72 41.69 34.20
CA ALA A 10 -34.13 41.38 34.47
C ALA A 10 -34.47 39.98 33.93
N ALA A 11 -35.05 39.16 34.80
CA ALA A 11 -35.72 37.93 34.42
C ALA A 11 -37.19 38.25 34.17
N THR A 12 -37.75 37.74 33.06
CA THR A 12 -39.20 37.52 32.95
C THR A 12 -39.46 36.30 32.06
N PRO A 13 -40.37 35.39 32.47
CA PRO A 13 -40.72 34.19 31.76
C PRO A 13 -41.85 34.45 30.75
N THR A 14 -42.11 33.49 29.85
CA THR A 14 -43.44 32.89 29.55
C THR A 14 -43.63 32.53 28.07
N ALA A 15 -44.01 31.25 27.87
CA ALA A 15 -44.82 30.64 26.82
C ALA A 15 -44.32 30.52 25.36
N LEU A 16 -43.95 29.26 25.03
CA LEU A 16 -44.58 28.41 24.01
C LEU A 16 -45.09 29.09 22.72
N ALA A 17 -44.29 28.98 21.67
CA ALA A 17 -44.76 28.78 20.31
C ALA A 17 -43.83 27.76 19.63
N GLY A 18 -44.37 26.58 19.38
CA GLY A 18 -43.66 25.49 18.72
C GLY A 18 -43.29 25.88 17.30
N VAL A 19 -41.99 25.86 17.02
CA VAL A 19 -41.47 25.66 15.67
C VAL A 19 -40.79 24.29 15.70
N LEU A 20 -41.49 23.29 15.20
CA LEU A 20 -40.91 22.00 14.85
C LEU A 20 -40.03 22.24 13.61
N VAL A 21 -38.83 22.79 13.82
CA VAL A 21 -37.78 22.75 12.81
C VAL A 21 -37.37 21.28 12.73
N ALA A 22 -37.91 20.58 11.74
CA ALA A 22 -37.39 19.29 11.32
C ALA A 22 -35.99 19.54 10.77
N VAL A 23 -34.99 19.55 11.66
CA VAL A 23 -33.59 19.47 11.28
C VAL A 23 -33.44 18.05 10.73
N LEU A 24 -33.63 17.90 9.42
CA LEU A 24 -33.11 16.78 8.65
C LEU A 24 -31.57 16.90 8.66
N ALA A 25 -30.97 16.76 9.84
CA ALA A 25 -29.56 16.41 9.97
C ALA A 25 -29.47 14.94 9.57
N GLY A 26 -29.61 14.69 8.26
CA GLY A 26 -29.15 13.47 7.66
C GLY A 26 -27.65 13.43 7.85
N CYS A 27 -27.20 12.86 8.97
CA CYS A 27 -25.88 12.27 9.05
C CYS A 27 -25.86 11.15 8.02
N GLY A 28 -25.59 11.50 6.76
CA GLY A 28 -25.14 10.53 5.79
C GLY A 28 -23.93 9.82 6.38
N PRO A 29 -23.78 8.50 6.18
CA PRO A 29 -22.57 7.82 6.59
C PRO A 29 -21.39 8.57 5.97
N THR A 30 -20.57 9.21 6.81
CA THR A 30 -19.28 9.72 6.36
C THR A 30 -18.51 8.47 5.99
N ALA A 31 -18.35 8.23 4.68
CA ALA A 31 -17.53 7.14 4.19
C ALA A 31 -16.15 7.34 4.81
N ALA A 32 -15.73 6.41 5.66
CA ALA A 32 -14.44 6.47 6.29
C ALA A 32 -13.40 6.43 5.16
N ALA A 33 -12.53 7.45 5.11
CA ALA A 33 -11.35 7.37 4.29
C ALA A 33 -10.57 6.10 4.68
N GLY A 34 -9.96 5.43 3.69
CA GLY A 34 -9.11 4.28 3.95
C GLY A 34 -7.98 4.61 4.92
N PRO A 35 -7.31 3.60 5.50
CA PRO A 35 -6.18 3.85 6.40
C PRO A 35 -5.10 4.67 5.68
N VAL A 36 -4.59 5.70 6.35
CA VAL A 36 -3.43 6.47 5.88
C VAL A 36 -2.18 5.61 6.04
N ALA A 37 -1.33 5.57 5.02
CA ALA A 37 -0.08 4.83 5.04
C ALA A 37 0.86 5.40 6.11
N ALA A 38 1.53 4.52 6.86
CA ALA A 38 2.54 4.94 7.81
C ALA A 38 3.85 5.29 7.08
N VAL A 39 4.50 6.38 7.51
CA VAL A 39 5.83 6.76 7.04
C VAL A 39 6.87 5.83 7.64
N GLN A 40 7.67 5.21 6.79
CA GLN A 40 8.75 4.29 7.12
C GLN A 40 10.12 4.95 6.86
N PRO A 41 11.19 4.49 7.52
CA PRO A 41 12.53 5.05 7.33
C PRO A 41 13.09 4.82 5.91
N ALA A 42 12.64 3.78 5.20
CA ALA A 42 13.02 3.47 3.83
C ALA A 42 11.99 2.55 3.17
N ALA A 43 12.00 2.45 1.84
CA ALA A 43 11.30 1.40 1.11
C ALA A 43 12.03 0.05 1.30
N ASP A 44 11.29 -1.04 1.46
CA ASP A 44 11.88 -2.38 1.61
C ASP A 44 11.05 -3.42 0.84
N CYS A 45 11.46 -3.71 -0.40
CA CYS A 45 10.83 -4.73 -1.25
C CYS A 45 10.98 -6.15 -0.70
N ARG A 46 11.85 -6.37 0.29
CA ARG A 46 12.08 -7.66 0.94
C ARG A 46 11.43 -7.75 2.31
N ALA A 47 10.67 -6.74 2.73
CA ALA A 47 9.89 -6.81 3.95
C ALA A 47 8.86 -7.96 3.85
N PRO A 48 8.66 -8.76 4.90
CA PRO A 48 7.75 -9.91 4.84
C PRO A 48 6.33 -9.57 4.37
N ALA A 49 5.79 -8.43 4.81
CA ALA A 49 4.46 -7.99 4.40
C ALA A 49 4.38 -7.65 2.89
N VAL A 50 5.45 -7.10 2.31
CA VAL A 50 5.54 -6.80 0.88
C VAL A 50 5.66 -8.09 0.08
N LEU A 51 6.50 -9.03 0.51
CA LEU A 51 6.63 -10.34 -0.14
C LEU A 51 5.31 -11.12 -0.11
N ALA A 52 4.56 -11.06 1.00
CA ALA A 52 3.24 -11.64 1.10
C ALA A 52 2.26 -10.99 0.10
N ALA A 53 2.27 -9.66 -0.02
CA ALA A 53 1.44 -8.93 -0.98
C ALA A 53 1.78 -9.25 -2.45
N LEU A 54 3.05 -9.59 -2.73
CA LEU A 54 3.50 -10.05 -4.06
C LEU A 54 3.25 -11.55 -4.31
N GLY A 55 2.67 -12.27 -3.34
CA GLY A 55 2.46 -13.71 -3.42
C GLY A 55 3.78 -14.50 -3.46
N LEU A 56 4.82 -13.99 -2.82
CA LEU A 56 6.17 -14.57 -2.70
C LEU A 56 6.41 -15.25 -1.34
N GLU A 57 5.35 -15.62 -0.63
CA GLU A 57 5.44 -16.38 0.62
C GLU A 57 6.33 -17.62 0.41
N PRO A 58 7.32 -17.88 1.28
CA PRO A 58 8.07 -19.12 1.23
C PRO A 58 7.07 -20.27 1.35
N GLY A 59 7.08 -21.17 0.36
CA GLY A 59 6.16 -22.30 0.35
C GLY A 59 6.23 -23.02 1.71
N THR A 60 5.09 -23.41 2.25
CA THR A 60 4.96 -24.11 3.53
C THR A 60 5.69 -25.46 3.59
N ASP A 61 6.34 -25.87 2.50
CA ASP A 61 7.28 -26.96 2.47
C ASP A 61 8.51 -26.57 3.30
N ALA A 62 8.55 -27.09 4.53
CA ALA A 62 9.53 -26.82 5.59
C ALA A 62 11.03 -27.07 5.24
N SER A 63 11.36 -27.29 3.96
CA SER A 63 12.72 -27.37 3.43
C SER A 63 13.22 -26.07 2.77
N ALA A 64 12.34 -25.11 2.49
CA ALA A 64 12.76 -23.79 2.01
C ALA A 64 13.29 -22.95 3.18
N ALA A 65 14.59 -23.06 3.45
CA ALA A 65 15.24 -22.14 4.39
C ALA A 65 15.08 -20.69 3.86
N PRO A 66 14.70 -19.73 4.71
CA PRO A 66 14.71 -18.32 4.31
C PRO A 66 16.14 -17.93 3.92
N ALA A 67 16.28 -17.12 2.86
CA ALA A 67 17.57 -16.58 2.42
C ALA A 67 18.29 -15.96 3.63
N THR A 68 19.31 -16.67 4.15
CA THR A 68 19.86 -16.39 5.49
C THR A 68 20.89 -15.26 5.49
N SER A 69 20.97 -14.51 4.39
CA SER A 69 22.05 -13.56 4.12
C SER A 69 21.74 -12.11 4.50
N GLY A 70 20.61 -11.84 5.16
CA GLY A 70 20.28 -10.50 5.67
C GLY A 70 19.63 -10.59 7.04
N GLY A 71 20.13 -9.80 8.01
CA GLY A 71 19.59 -9.75 9.37
C GLY A 71 18.07 -9.52 9.41
N ALA A 72 17.47 -9.78 10.58
CA ALA A 72 16.03 -9.64 10.78
C ALA A 72 15.52 -8.28 10.28
N ARG A 73 14.74 -8.29 9.19
CA ARG A 73 14.10 -7.09 8.63
C ARG A 73 12.96 -6.64 9.53
N SER A 74 12.80 -5.34 9.68
CA SER A 74 11.70 -4.77 10.44
C SER A 74 10.36 -5.04 9.76
N ALA A 75 9.33 -5.24 10.57
CA ALA A 75 7.96 -5.29 10.07
C ALA A 75 7.57 -3.93 9.48
N VAL A 76 6.95 -3.96 8.30
CA VAL A 76 6.41 -2.78 7.62
C VAL A 76 4.90 -2.74 7.85
N ALA A 77 4.35 -1.54 8.07
CA ALA A 77 2.91 -1.33 8.19
C ALA A 77 2.18 -1.57 6.85
N ALA A 78 0.92 -2.00 6.90
CA ALA A 78 0.11 -2.24 5.71
C ALA A 78 0.02 -1.01 4.77
N PRO A 79 -0.21 -1.21 3.46
CA PRO A 79 -0.33 -0.11 2.52
C PRO A 79 -1.58 0.73 2.79
N GLY A 80 -1.53 2.01 2.44
CA GLY A 80 -2.63 2.93 2.66
C GLY A 80 -2.63 4.15 1.73
N ALA A 81 -3.45 5.14 2.08
CA ALA A 81 -3.50 6.42 1.39
C ALA A 81 -2.24 7.26 1.65
N VAL A 82 -1.83 8.08 0.71
CA VAL A 82 -0.70 9.01 0.89
C VAL A 82 -1.05 10.05 1.96
N PRO A 83 -0.19 10.29 2.97
CA PRO A 83 -0.40 11.37 3.93
C PRO A 83 -0.40 12.75 3.25
N ASP A 84 -1.27 13.66 3.68
CA ASP A 84 -1.45 15.00 3.07
C ASP A 84 -0.17 15.86 3.09
N ASP A 85 0.70 15.64 4.07
CA ASP A 85 1.97 16.34 4.26
C ASP A 85 3.17 15.61 3.63
N PHE A 86 2.98 14.41 3.09
CA PHE A 86 4.04 13.67 2.40
C PHE A 86 4.33 14.32 1.04
N ARG A 87 5.62 14.43 0.70
CA ARG A 87 6.10 15.04 -0.56
C ARG A 87 7.05 14.07 -1.23
N ALA A 88 6.54 13.33 -2.20
CA ALA A 88 7.32 12.36 -2.95
C ALA A 88 8.31 13.07 -3.88
N THR A 89 9.53 12.55 -3.94
CA THR A 89 10.57 12.92 -4.91
C THR A 89 11.03 11.74 -5.75
N GLY A 90 10.69 10.50 -5.35
CA GLY A 90 10.93 9.29 -6.14
C GLY A 90 9.87 8.22 -5.83
N VAL A 91 9.92 7.15 -6.61
CA VAL A 91 9.04 5.98 -6.47
C VAL A 91 9.89 4.73 -6.48
N VAL A 92 9.56 3.79 -5.59
CA VAL A 92 10.11 2.44 -5.65
C VAL A 92 8.99 1.47 -6.01
N VAL A 93 9.16 0.74 -7.10
CA VAL A 93 8.22 -0.29 -7.56
C VAL A 93 8.81 -1.65 -7.23
N CYS A 94 8.15 -2.38 -6.33
CA CYS A 94 8.50 -3.76 -6.04
C CYS A 94 7.58 -4.67 -6.86
N THR A 95 8.15 -5.55 -7.67
CA THR A 95 7.40 -6.55 -8.43
C THR A 95 7.91 -7.95 -8.14
N ARG A 96 7.06 -8.95 -8.38
CA ARG A 96 7.52 -10.33 -8.48
C ARG A 96 8.52 -10.39 -9.64
N GLY A 97 9.77 -10.72 -9.30
CA GLY A 97 10.82 -10.95 -10.29
C GLY A 97 10.72 -12.34 -10.90
N GLY A 98 11.79 -12.75 -11.58
CA GLY A 98 11.94 -14.08 -12.12
C GLY A 98 12.51 -15.09 -11.11
N THR A 99 13.39 -15.95 -11.62
CA THR A 99 14.17 -16.87 -10.79
C THR A 99 15.66 -16.67 -11.02
N ALA A 100 16.45 -16.81 -9.97
CA ALA A 100 17.91 -16.75 -10.02
C ALA A 100 18.50 -18.10 -9.57
N ARG A 101 19.57 -18.56 -10.23
CA ARG A 101 20.26 -19.80 -9.84
C ARG A 101 21.60 -19.47 -9.21
N ASP A 102 21.90 -20.11 -8.08
CA ASP A 102 23.18 -20.03 -7.40
C ASP A 102 23.68 -21.41 -6.95
N VAL A 103 24.63 -21.41 -6.01
CA VAL A 103 25.23 -22.65 -5.47
C VAL A 103 24.24 -23.46 -4.61
N GLU A 104 23.25 -22.81 -4.01
CA GLU A 104 22.24 -23.40 -3.13
C GLU A 104 21.03 -23.91 -3.91
N GLY A 105 20.73 -23.34 -5.08
CA GLY A 105 19.68 -23.84 -5.96
C GLY A 105 19.07 -22.79 -6.87
N LEU A 106 17.76 -22.93 -7.13
CA LEU A 106 16.94 -21.96 -7.85
C LEU A 106 16.13 -21.16 -6.82
N TRP A 107 16.21 -19.85 -6.88
CA TRP A 107 15.53 -18.89 -6.01
C TRP A 107 14.46 -18.13 -6.76
N THR A 108 13.36 -17.79 -6.11
CA THR A 108 12.49 -16.69 -6.56
C THR A 108 13.14 -15.36 -6.25
N THR A 109 12.88 -14.38 -7.11
CA THR A 109 13.40 -13.02 -6.96
C THR A 109 12.28 -12.01 -6.81
N VAL A 110 12.58 -10.90 -6.13
CA VAL A 110 11.79 -9.67 -6.17
C VAL A 110 12.61 -8.63 -6.93
N SER A 111 11.98 -7.92 -7.85
CA SER A 111 12.60 -6.84 -8.60
C SER A 111 12.23 -5.51 -7.93
N GLU A 112 13.22 -4.66 -7.74
CA GLU A 112 13.10 -3.32 -7.18
C GLU A 112 13.52 -2.32 -8.26
N GLN A 113 12.60 -1.46 -8.69
CA GLN A 113 12.87 -0.38 -9.64
C GLN A 113 12.73 0.96 -8.95
N VAL A 114 13.69 1.85 -9.16
CA VAL A 114 13.67 3.22 -8.66
C VAL A 114 13.33 4.16 -9.82
N LEU A 115 12.21 4.84 -9.72
CA LEU A 115 11.69 5.76 -10.73
C LEU A 115 11.73 7.20 -10.21
N GLU A 116 12.13 8.13 -11.07
CA GLU A 116 12.17 9.56 -10.80
C GLU A 116 11.47 10.37 -11.92
N GLY A 117 11.10 11.62 -11.64
CA GLY A 117 10.42 12.48 -12.60
C GLY A 117 9.38 13.41 -11.96
N ASP A 118 8.42 13.88 -12.75
CA ASP A 118 7.28 14.64 -12.24
C ASP A 118 6.23 13.69 -11.64
N LEU A 119 6.15 13.68 -10.31
CA LEU A 119 5.24 12.80 -9.55
C LEU A 119 3.86 13.40 -9.30
N ALA A 120 3.58 14.62 -9.78
CA ALA A 120 2.32 15.29 -9.49
C ALA A 120 1.12 14.50 -10.02
N GLY A 121 1.20 14.01 -11.26
CA GLY A 121 0.14 13.22 -11.89
C GLY A 121 -0.09 11.88 -11.17
N LEU A 122 0.99 11.18 -10.80
CA LEU A 122 0.92 9.94 -10.02
C LEU A 122 0.25 10.15 -8.65
N VAL A 123 0.66 11.17 -7.89
CA VAL A 123 0.09 11.45 -6.56
C VAL A 123 -1.40 11.81 -6.66
N ASP A 124 -1.78 12.60 -7.65
CA ASP A 124 -3.17 12.95 -7.93
C ASP A 124 -4.00 11.72 -8.34
N ALA A 125 -3.45 10.83 -9.18
CA ALA A 125 -4.06 9.56 -9.54
C ALA A 125 -4.30 8.67 -8.31
N LEU A 126 -3.30 8.53 -7.43
CA LEU A 126 -3.43 7.78 -6.18
C LEU A 126 -4.48 8.41 -5.25
N ALA A 127 -4.47 9.74 -5.08
CA ALA A 127 -5.43 10.44 -4.22
C ALA A 127 -6.89 10.23 -4.65
N ARG A 128 -7.16 10.25 -5.96
CA ARG A 128 -8.50 9.94 -6.52
C ARG A 128 -8.99 8.54 -6.13
N THR A 129 -8.07 7.59 -5.95
CA THR A 129 -8.41 6.20 -5.64
C THR A 129 -8.58 5.93 -4.16
N SER A 130 -7.99 6.77 -3.29
CA SER A 130 -8.10 6.66 -1.84
C SER A 130 -9.22 7.52 -1.22
N GLY A 131 -9.84 8.42 -1.99
CA GLY A 131 -10.86 9.33 -1.50
C GLY A 131 -12.17 8.67 -1.04
N PRO A 132 -13.03 9.37 -0.26
CA PRO A 132 -14.28 8.83 0.30
C PRO A 132 -15.34 8.49 -0.77
N SER A 133 -15.20 9.03 -1.98
CA SER A 133 -16.01 8.66 -3.14
C SER A 133 -15.52 7.36 -3.80
N SER A 134 -14.32 6.90 -3.44
CA SER A 134 -13.79 5.63 -3.87
C SER A 134 -14.58 4.50 -3.20
N PRO A 135 -15.13 3.56 -3.97
CA PRO A 135 -15.82 2.40 -3.42
C PRO A 135 -14.93 1.50 -2.54
N ALA A 136 -13.61 1.76 -2.48
CA ALA A 136 -12.66 1.20 -1.51
C ALA A 136 -12.96 1.53 -0.05
N GLY A 137 -13.49 2.72 0.24
CA GLY A 137 -13.92 3.11 1.59
C GLY A 137 -15.31 2.59 1.97
N ARG A 138 -15.99 1.92 1.05
CA ARG A 138 -17.29 1.28 1.29
C ARG A 138 -17.04 -0.20 1.55
N THR A 139 -17.15 -0.63 2.80
CA THR A 139 -17.50 -2.03 3.11
C THR A 139 -18.84 -2.31 2.43
N ALA A 140 -18.77 -2.83 1.21
CA ALA A 140 -19.92 -3.03 0.35
C ALA A 140 -20.78 -4.17 0.92
N VAL A 141 -21.76 -3.81 1.74
CA VAL A 141 -22.93 -4.64 2.04
C VAL A 141 -24.10 -4.04 1.24
N VAL A 142 -24.10 -4.17 -0.09
CA VAL A 142 -25.32 -3.97 -0.91
C VAL A 142 -25.26 -4.84 -2.16
N ALA A 143 -26.36 -5.56 -2.39
CA ALA A 143 -26.58 -6.50 -3.46
C ALA A 143 -26.84 -5.82 -4.82
N GLY A 144 -26.23 -6.37 -5.88
CA GLY A 144 -26.81 -6.51 -7.23
C GLY A 144 -26.95 -5.25 -8.09
N GLY A 145 -25.90 -4.92 -8.85
CA GLY A 145 -25.99 -4.05 -10.04
C GLY A 145 -24.68 -4.07 -10.85
N PRO A 146 -24.69 -4.04 -12.20
CA PRO A 146 -23.49 -4.25 -13.04
C PRO A 146 -22.51 -3.06 -13.10
N GLU A 147 -22.75 -1.99 -12.33
CA GLU A 147 -21.81 -0.88 -12.12
C GLU A 147 -21.25 -0.95 -10.69
N GLU A 148 -20.76 -2.15 -10.35
CA GLU A 148 -20.16 -2.48 -9.07
C GLU A 148 -18.92 -1.61 -8.86
N GLY A 149 -19.03 -0.71 -7.88
CA GLY A 149 -17.94 0.16 -7.50
C GLY A 149 -16.70 -0.65 -7.15
N CYS A 150 -15.57 -0.22 -7.71
CA CYS A 150 -14.20 -0.35 -7.24
C CYS A 150 -13.99 -0.45 -5.70
N ALA A 151 -14.49 -1.49 -5.05
CA ALA A 151 -14.01 -1.84 -3.73
C ALA A 151 -12.53 -2.16 -3.90
N ALA A 152 -11.66 -1.57 -3.08
CA ALA A 152 -10.25 -1.90 -3.03
C ALA A 152 -10.13 -3.35 -2.59
N ALA A 153 -10.30 -4.26 -3.55
CA ALA A 153 -9.77 -5.59 -3.47
C ALA A 153 -8.27 -5.39 -3.36
N VAL A 154 -7.78 -5.54 -2.12
CA VAL A 154 -6.37 -5.65 -1.79
C VAL A 154 -5.80 -6.70 -2.73
N LEU A 155 -4.85 -6.28 -3.58
CA LEU A 155 -4.01 -7.02 -4.53
C LEU A 155 -4.08 -8.57 -4.47
N ALA A 156 -5.24 -9.16 -4.69
CA ALA A 156 -5.39 -10.61 -4.67
C ALA A 156 -4.62 -11.27 -5.82
N ASP A 157 -4.35 -10.49 -6.88
CA ASP A 157 -3.65 -10.91 -8.08
C ASP A 157 -2.14 -10.57 -8.07
N GLY A 158 -1.55 -10.19 -6.93
CA GLY A 158 -0.10 -9.98 -6.82
C GLY A 158 0.45 -8.84 -7.69
N GLY A 159 -0.30 -7.73 -7.80
CA GLY A 159 0.17 -6.53 -8.47
C GLY A 159 1.38 -5.88 -7.77
N PRO A 160 2.00 -4.86 -8.38
CA PRO A 160 3.19 -4.21 -7.82
C PRO A 160 2.91 -3.62 -6.44
N ALA A 161 3.87 -3.73 -5.53
CA ALA A 161 3.89 -2.95 -4.31
C ALA A 161 4.59 -1.62 -4.57
N LEU A 162 3.86 -0.52 -4.41
CA LEU A 162 4.32 0.82 -4.75
C LEU A 162 4.73 1.59 -3.49
N TRP A 163 5.90 2.19 -3.51
CA TRP A 163 6.40 3.05 -2.45
C TRP A 163 6.66 4.45 -2.99
N LEU A 164 6.15 5.47 -2.30
CA LEU A 164 6.57 6.85 -2.57
C LEU A 164 7.69 7.20 -1.61
N VAL A 165 8.77 7.79 -2.12
CA VAL A 165 9.97 8.15 -1.35
C VAL A 165 10.12 9.67 -1.35
N ASP A 166 10.44 10.25 -0.19
CA ASP A 166 10.69 11.69 -0.06
C ASP A 166 12.18 12.07 -0.15
N ALA A 167 12.46 13.37 -0.12
CA ALA A 167 13.81 13.91 -0.20
C ALA A 167 14.75 13.50 0.95
N LEU A 168 14.22 12.94 2.03
CA LEU A 168 14.97 12.42 3.18
C LEU A 168 15.17 10.90 3.10
N GLY A 169 14.69 10.25 2.04
CA GLY A 169 14.73 8.79 1.86
C GLY A 169 13.65 8.04 2.64
N ARG A 170 12.72 8.75 3.30
CA ARG A 170 11.59 8.12 3.98
C ARG A 170 10.57 7.66 2.96
N ALA A 171 9.87 6.56 3.24
CA ALA A 171 8.97 5.97 2.28
C ALA A 171 7.58 5.70 2.85
N VAL A 172 6.55 5.75 2.01
CA VAL A 172 5.19 5.30 2.33
C VAL A 172 4.78 4.19 1.37
N TRP A 173 4.35 3.05 1.90
CA TRP A 173 3.79 1.96 1.09
C TRP A 173 2.35 2.33 0.75
N VAL A 174 2.09 2.60 -0.52
CA VAL A 174 0.78 3.10 -0.96
C VAL A 174 -0.08 1.98 -1.52
N GLN A 175 -1.38 2.09 -1.25
CA GLN A 175 -2.34 1.16 -1.82
C GLN A 175 -2.59 1.50 -3.29
N VAL A 176 -2.36 0.53 -4.18
CA VAL A 176 -2.65 0.63 -5.60
C VAL A 176 -4.03 0.01 -5.89
N PRO A 177 -4.84 0.57 -6.79
CA PRO A 177 -6.12 -0.03 -7.17
C PRO A 177 -5.89 -1.39 -7.83
N GLY A 178 -6.63 -2.42 -7.37
CA GLY A 178 -6.59 -3.75 -7.95
C GLY A 178 -7.30 -3.84 -9.32
N ALA A 179 -7.26 -5.00 -9.98
CA ALA A 179 -7.81 -5.21 -11.32
C ALA A 179 -9.32 -4.94 -11.45
N ALA A 180 -10.08 -5.08 -10.37
CA ALA A 180 -11.49 -4.65 -10.29
C ALA A 180 -11.66 -3.14 -10.57
N CYS A 181 -10.55 -2.40 -10.56
CA CYS A 181 -10.44 -0.97 -10.83
C CYS A 181 -9.63 -0.63 -12.05
N ALA A 182 -9.80 -1.39 -13.12
CA ALA A 182 -9.02 -1.28 -14.36
C ALA A 182 -8.75 0.17 -14.81
N ALA A 183 -9.73 1.07 -14.81
CA ALA A 183 -9.52 2.47 -15.23
C ALA A 183 -8.60 3.24 -14.27
N ALA A 184 -8.77 3.07 -12.96
CA ALA A 184 -7.91 3.70 -11.96
C ALA A 184 -6.51 3.07 -11.93
N SER A 185 -6.43 1.75 -12.06
CA SER A 185 -5.16 1.03 -12.19
C SER A 185 -4.40 1.46 -13.45
N ALA A 186 -5.11 1.64 -14.57
CA ALA A 186 -4.54 2.12 -15.82
C ALA A 186 -4.00 3.55 -15.67
N ALA A 187 -4.74 4.46 -15.03
CA ALA A 187 -4.25 5.81 -14.76
C ALA A 187 -2.97 5.80 -13.92
N VAL A 188 -2.88 4.97 -12.88
CA VAL A 188 -1.64 4.84 -12.09
C VAL A 188 -0.51 4.24 -12.95
N ALA A 189 -0.79 3.23 -13.77
CA ALA A 189 0.20 2.61 -14.64
C ALA A 189 0.73 3.55 -15.72
N ASP A 190 -0.14 4.38 -16.32
CA ASP A 190 0.22 5.37 -17.33
C ASP A 190 1.15 6.44 -16.73
N GLU A 191 0.86 6.93 -15.52
CA GLU A 191 1.72 7.88 -14.81
C GLU A 191 3.08 7.26 -14.47
N LEU A 192 3.12 6.00 -14.02
CA LEU A 192 4.38 5.28 -13.77
C LEU A 192 5.21 5.08 -15.04
N ALA A 193 4.57 4.79 -16.17
CA ALA A 193 5.24 4.63 -17.46
C ALA A 193 5.84 5.94 -18.00
N GLY A 194 5.42 7.09 -17.47
CA GLY A 194 5.98 8.40 -17.79
C GLY A 194 7.21 8.79 -16.94
N LEU A 195 7.56 8.00 -15.92
CA LEU A 195 8.72 8.23 -15.07
C LEU A 195 9.98 7.58 -15.64
N ASP A 196 11.13 8.15 -15.32
CA ASP A 196 12.42 7.64 -15.73
C ASP A 196 12.93 6.60 -14.73
N GLU A 197 13.27 5.41 -15.21
CA GLU A 197 13.98 4.41 -14.41
C GLU A 197 15.44 4.83 -14.21
N THR A 198 15.84 4.97 -12.95
CA THR A 198 17.19 5.39 -12.56
C THR A 198 18.03 4.25 -12.01
N ASP A 199 17.38 3.26 -11.41
CA ASP A 199 18.02 2.05 -10.91
C ASP A 199 17.06 0.85 -10.96
N ALA A 200 17.63 -0.35 -11.08
CA ALA A 200 16.90 -1.61 -11.05
C ALA A 200 17.77 -2.70 -10.42
N THR A 201 17.24 -3.37 -9.39
CA THR A 201 17.93 -4.45 -8.68
C THR A 201 17.02 -5.64 -8.46
N ASP A 202 17.53 -6.85 -8.73
CA ASP A 202 16.88 -8.11 -8.40
C ASP A 202 17.44 -8.70 -7.10
N TRP A 203 16.55 -9.11 -6.20
CA TRP A 203 16.92 -9.75 -4.94
C TRP A 203 16.35 -11.17 -4.83
N SER A 204 17.19 -12.16 -4.54
CA SER A 204 16.73 -13.50 -4.16
C SER A 204 16.03 -13.48 -2.80
N VAL A 205 14.82 -14.06 -2.70
CA VAL A 205 13.99 -13.97 -1.48
C VAL A 205 13.52 -15.32 -0.94
N ALA A 206 13.27 -16.32 -1.79
CA ALA A 206 12.91 -17.66 -1.33
C ALA A 206 13.51 -18.74 -2.22
N LEU A 207 14.03 -19.81 -1.62
CA LEU A 207 14.58 -20.95 -2.36
C LEU A 207 13.43 -21.77 -2.94
N ALA A 208 13.28 -21.74 -4.26
CA ALA A 208 12.23 -22.47 -4.97
C ALA A 208 12.59 -23.94 -5.15
N VAL A 209 13.85 -24.23 -5.52
CA VAL A 209 14.34 -25.60 -5.72
C VAL A 209 15.76 -25.71 -5.18
N PRO A 210 15.98 -26.43 -4.06
CA PRO A 210 17.32 -26.72 -3.58
C PRO A 210 18.14 -27.48 -4.62
N ARG A 211 19.42 -27.17 -4.71
CA ARG A 211 20.35 -27.92 -5.54
C ARG A 211 20.47 -29.33 -4.99
N ALA A 212 20.28 -30.33 -5.86
CA ALA A 212 20.54 -31.72 -5.48
C ALA A 212 22.01 -31.86 -5.05
N THR A 213 22.23 -32.32 -3.81
CA THR A 213 23.56 -32.75 -3.38
C THR A 213 23.93 -33.99 -4.17
N VAL A 214 24.96 -33.89 -4.99
CA VAL A 214 25.55 -35.07 -5.64
C VAL A 214 26.26 -35.85 -4.53
N THR A 215 25.61 -36.89 -4.01
CA THR A 215 26.26 -37.83 -3.11
C THR A 215 27.32 -38.58 -3.91
N PRO A 216 28.61 -38.51 -3.54
CA PRO A 216 29.64 -39.28 -4.23
C PRO A 216 29.30 -40.77 -4.17
N ALA A 217 29.28 -41.45 -5.31
CA ALA A 217 29.13 -42.90 -5.33
C ALA A 217 30.32 -43.52 -4.58
N ALA A 218 30.02 -44.36 -3.58
CA ALA A 218 31.06 -45.08 -2.84
C ALA A 218 31.86 -45.96 -3.81
N PRO A 219 33.21 -46.00 -3.71
CA PRO A 219 34.02 -46.84 -4.57
C PRO A 219 33.73 -48.32 -4.29
N SER A 220 33.31 -49.06 -5.31
CA SER A 220 33.18 -50.52 -5.25
C SER A 220 34.56 -51.14 -5.08
N SER A 221 34.84 -51.70 -3.91
CA SER A 221 36.05 -52.50 -3.68
C SER A 221 35.88 -53.85 -4.40
N SER A 222 36.81 -54.18 -5.30
CA SER A 222 36.91 -55.49 -5.97
C SER A 222 37.86 -56.41 -5.24
#